data_AF-A0A932VDL2-F1
#
_entry.id   AF-A0A932VDL2-F1
#
_cell.length_a   1.000
_cell.length_b   1.000
_cell.length_c   1.000
_cell.angle_alpha   90.00
_cell.angle_beta   90.00
_cell.angle_gamma   90.00
#
_symmetry.space_group_name_H-M   'P 1'
#
loop_
_entity.id
_entity.type
_entity.pdbx_description
1 polymer ?
#
loop_
_entity_poly.entity_id
_entity_poly.type
_entity_poly.pdbx_seq_one_letter_code
_entity_poly.pdbx_strand_id
1 'polypeptide(L)'
;MLKVRCSGEKSARSYIAFPFCFLLLALMQTGCFDVPKSNFLGESRPPLTFAISPERGPVGTLLTLTGMDFSAIQTVSIGSGSAILISQSTTSLVALVMPDATSGPVNVTSRSASFTSSAFFGVTATGAPATQQGAKLVGAGGVGTMQQGYAVSLSADGNTALIGGPNDNTNIGAAWVFTRSGGVWTQQGAKLVGTGAVGAAAQGYAVSLNADGNTALIGGGGDNGGVGAAWVFTRSGGVWTQQGAKLVGTER
;
A
#
# COMPACT_ATOMS: atom_id res chain seq x y z
N MET A 1 -58.18 8.80 29.98
CA MET A 1 -57.24 9.46 29.04
C MET A 1 -56.50 8.37 28.28
N LEU A 2 -56.19 8.43 26.99
CA LEU A 2 -56.46 9.39 25.90
C LEU A 2 -56.44 8.56 24.58
N LYS A 3 -57.42 8.67 23.65
CA LYS A 3 -57.29 9.32 22.31
C LYS A 3 -55.91 9.10 21.65
N VAL A 4 -55.75 8.67 20.38
CA VAL A 4 -56.61 8.87 19.17
C VAL A 4 -56.57 7.68 18.18
N ARG A 5 -57.74 7.43 17.57
CA ARG A 5 -58.09 6.77 16.29
C ARG A 5 -56.96 6.44 15.28
N CYS A 6 -57.09 5.30 14.59
CA CYS A 6 -56.88 5.25 13.14
C CYS A 6 -58.17 5.66 12.41
N SER A 7 -58.06 6.40 11.31
CA SER A 7 -59.20 6.86 10.50
C SER A 7 -59.16 6.22 9.11
N GLY A 8 -60.19 5.47 8.73
CA GLY A 8 -60.30 4.84 7.42
C GLY A 8 -61.34 5.50 6.54
N GLU A 9 -60.90 6.20 5.49
CA GLU A 9 -61.71 6.69 4.36
C GLU A 9 -60.83 6.69 3.09
N LYS A 10 -61.32 6.42 1.87
CA LYS A 10 -62.64 5.91 1.46
C LYS A 10 -62.54 5.21 0.09
N SER A 11 -63.50 4.33 -0.19
CA SER A 11 -63.72 3.76 -1.53
C SER A 11 -64.53 4.72 -2.42
N ALA A 12 -64.27 4.67 -3.73
CA ALA A 12 -65.26 4.92 -4.78
C ALA A 12 -65.53 3.58 -5.48
N ARG A 13 -66.75 3.03 -5.41
CA ARG A 13 -67.86 3.21 -6.39
C ARG A 13 -67.50 2.71 -7.80
N SER A 14 -68.21 1.76 -8.43
CA SER A 14 -69.36 0.90 -8.03
C SER A 14 -69.27 -0.42 -8.86
N TYR A 15 -70.28 -1.22 -9.24
CA TYR A 15 -71.76 -1.27 -9.14
C TYR A 15 -72.24 -2.71 -9.49
N ILE A 16 -73.52 -3.05 -9.22
CA ILE A 16 -74.25 -4.29 -9.69
C ILE A 16 -73.71 -5.61 -9.04
N ALA A 17 -74.50 -6.51 -8.43
CA ALA A 17 -75.96 -6.59 -8.21
C ALA A 17 -76.37 -7.19 -6.83
N PHE A 18 -77.59 -6.79 -6.42
CA PHE A 18 -78.70 -7.40 -5.66
C PHE A 18 -78.64 -8.87 -5.09
N PRO A 19 -79.46 -9.24 -4.07
CA PRO A 19 -78.95 -9.50 -2.71
C PRO A 19 -79.59 -10.72 -1.97
N PHE A 20 -79.69 -10.65 -0.62
CA PHE A 20 -80.20 -11.63 0.39
C PHE A 20 -79.20 -12.72 0.86
N CYS A 21 -79.26 -13.24 2.11
CA CYS A 21 -79.51 -12.60 3.42
C CYS A 21 -79.03 -13.52 4.59
N PHE A 22 -78.91 -12.95 5.79
CA PHE A 22 -78.56 -13.56 7.10
C PHE A 22 -79.08 -14.98 7.41
N LEU A 23 -78.26 -15.82 8.08
CA LEU A 23 -78.36 -16.20 9.53
C LEU A 23 -77.22 -17.19 9.88
N LEU A 24 -76.15 -16.84 10.63
CA LEU A 24 -75.97 -16.78 12.09
C LEU A 24 -76.15 -18.11 12.86
N LEU A 25 -75.05 -18.64 13.45
CA LEU A 25 -74.85 -18.93 14.89
C LEU A 25 -73.98 -20.18 15.21
N ALA A 26 -72.99 -19.98 16.10
CA ALA A 26 -72.27 -20.91 16.99
C ALA A 26 -71.77 -22.30 16.52
N LEU A 27 -70.44 -22.49 16.64
CA LEU A 27 -69.87 -23.39 17.66
C LEU A 27 -68.43 -23.00 17.99
N MET A 28 -68.04 -23.10 19.27
CA MET A 28 -66.65 -23.00 19.73
C MET A 28 -66.09 -24.41 19.94
N GLN A 29 -64.80 -24.64 19.68
CA GLN A 29 -63.82 -24.98 20.74
C GLN A 29 -62.38 -25.21 20.25
N THR A 30 -61.45 -24.93 21.17
CA THR A 30 -60.09 -25.50 21.34
C THR A 30 -59.17 -25.67 20.13
N GLY A 31 -58.10 -24.87 20.11
CA GLY A 31 -56.92 -25.09 19.28
C GLY A 31 -55.81 -24.10 19.60
N CYS A 32 -55.06 -24.31 20.69
CA CYS A 32 -53.82 -23.56 20.92
C CYS A 32 -52.79 -24.00 19.87
N PHE A 33 -52.60 -23.21 18.82
CA PHE A 33 -51.48 -23.42 17.90
C PHE A 33 -50.23 -22.78 18.51
N ASP A 34 -49.49 -23.60 19.26
CA ASP A 34 -48.20 -23.21 19.81
C ASP A 34 -47.27 -22.86 18.64
N VAL A 35 -46.65 -21.68 18.68
CA VAL A 35 -45.68 -21.28 17.65
C VAL A 35 -44.33 -21.81 18.14
N PRO A 36 -43.81 -22.92 17.58
CA PRO A 36 -42.53 -23.43 18.03
C PRO A 36 -41.48 -22.35 17.80
N LYS A 37 -40.70 -22.04 18.84
CA LYS A 37 -39.51 -21.19 18.70
C LYS A 37 -38.54 -21.91 17.77
N SER A 38 -38.57 -21.54 16.49
CA SER A 38 -37.59 -21.97 15.51
C SER A 38 -36.23 -21.49 16.01
N ASN A 39 -35.40 -22.42 16.50
CA ASN A 39 -34.03 -22.12 16.84
C ASN A 39 -33.36 -21.57 15.59
N PHE A 40 -33.05 -20.27 15.58
CA PHE A 40 -32.08 -19.68 14.67
C PHE A 40 -30.70 -20.24 15.04
N LEU A 41 -30.46 -21.50 14.67
CA LEU A 41 -29.12 -22.05 14.53
C LEU A 41 -28.44 -21.16 13.50
N GLY A 42 -27.48 -20.35 13.95
CA GLY A 42 -26.93 -19.27 13.14
C GLY A 42 -26.40 -19.81 11.82
N GLU A 43 -26.99 -19.37 10.72
CA GLU A 43 -26.43 -19.61 9.39
C GLU A 43 -24.99 -19.07 9.39
N SER A 44 -24.02 -19.96 9.23
CA SER A 44 -22.62 -19.60 9.15
C SER A 44 -22.40 -18.91 7.82
N ARG A 45 -22.66 -17.59 7.80
CA ARG A 45 -22.49 -16.73 6.62
C ARG A 45 -21.12 -17.05 6.01
N PRO A 46 -21.05 -17.46 4.73
CA PRO A 46 -19.83 -17.98 4.14
C PRO A 46 -18.70 -16.95 4.30
N PRO A 47 -17.45 -17.39 4.51
CA PRO A 47 -16.32 -16.49 4.72
C PRO A 47 -16.24 -15.51 3.56
N LEU A 48 -16.30 -14.21 3.87
CA LEU A 48 -16.30 -13.17 2.86
C LEU A 48 -14.92 -13.13 2.20
N THR A 49 -14.89 -13.51 0.92
CA THR A 49 -13.67 -13.59 0.12
C THR A 49 -13.46 -12.33 -0.71
N PHE A 50 -12.19 -12.02 -0.97
CA PHE A 50 -11.77 -10.89 -1.79
C PHE A 50 -10.68 -11.31 -2.78
N ALA A 51 -10.60 -10.62 -3.91
CA ALA A 51 -9.54 -10.80 -4.90
C ALA A 51 -8.27 -10.06 -4.48
N ILE A 52 -7.11 -10.52 -4.96
CA ILE A 52 -5.80 -9.92 -4.69
C ILE A 52 -5.03 -9.67 -5.99
N SER A 53 -4.22 -8.61 -6.03
CA SER A 53 -3.33 -8.31 -7.16
C SER A 53 -2.09 -7.55 -6.71
N PRO A 54 -0.87 -7.98 -7.08
CA PRO A 54 -0.55 -9.23 -7.78
C PRO A 54 -0.72 -10.46 -6.87
N GLU A 55 -0.86 -11.66 -7.44
CA GLU A 55 -0.90 -12.93 -6.68
C GLU A 55 0.48 -13.37 -6.12
N ARG A 56 1.57 -12.68 -6.49
CA ARG A 56 2.94 -13.06 -6.12
C ARG A 56 3.90 -11.91 -6.32
N GLY A 57 4.88 -11.78 -5.43
CA GLY A 57 5.90 -10.74 -5.47
C GLY A 57 6.89 -10.85 -4.30
N PRO A 58 7.99 -10.09 -4.32
CA PRO A 58 8.93 -10.04 -3.21
C PRO A 58 8.36 -9.34 -1.97
N VAL A 59 9.09 -9.41 -0.87
CA VAL A 59 8.93 -8.48 0.26
C VAL A 59 8.98 -7.02 -0.26
N GLY A 60 8.16 -6.14 0.31
CA GLY A 60 8.01 -4.76 -0.15
C GLY A 60 7.05 -4.59 -1.33
N THR A 61 6.42 -5.66 -1.85
CA THR A 61 5.34 -5.54 -2.85
C THR A 61 4.14 -4.79 -2.25
N LEU A 62 3.58 -3.85 -3.01
CA LEU A 62 2.26 -3.27 -2.74
C LEU A 62 1.19 -4.21 -3.27
N LEU A 63 0.43 -4.80 -2.36
CA LEU A 63 -0.63 -5.75 -2.61
C LEU A 63 -1.99 -5.04 -2.53
N THR A 64 -2.72 -5.01 -3.65
CA THR A 64 -4.08 -4.48 -3.70
C THR A 64 -5.07 -5.61 -3.50
N LEU A 65 -5.98 -5.44 -2.53
CA LEU A 65 -7.11 -6.33 -2.26
C LEU A 65 -8.37 -5.64 -2.77
N THR A 66 -9.27 -6.37 -3.43
CA THR A 66 -10.53 -5.84 -3.98
C THR A 66 -11.68 -6.71 -3.54
N GLY A 67 -12.68 -6.09 -2.89
CA GLY A 67 -13.77 -6.80 -2.22
C GLY A 67 -14.87 -5.85 -1.75
N MET A 68 -15.47 -6.18 -0.60
CA MET A 68 -16.56 -5.42 0.03
C MET A 68 -16.33 -5.40 1.55
N ASP A 69 -16.93 -4.42 2.24
CA ASP A 69 -16.93 -4.28 3.71
C ASP A 69 -15.55 -4.15 4.37
N PHE A 70 -14.54 -3.59 3.68
CA PHE A 70 -13.22 -3.26 4.25
C PHE A 70 -13.23 -2.06 5.23
N SER A 71 -14.30 -1.91 6.03
CA SER A 71 -14.43 -0.87 7.05
C SER A 71 -13.77 -1.28 8.37
N ALA A 72 -13.03 -0.36 9.00
CA ALA A 72 -12.43 -0.51 10.33
C ALA A 72 -11.56 -1.78 10.47
N ILE A 73 -10.65 -1.98 9.51
CA ILE A 73 -9.62 -3.03 9.56
C ILE A 73 -8.63 -2.71 10.69
N GLN A 74 -8.26 -3.75 11.46
CA GLN A 74 -7.26 -3.68 12.52
C GLN A 74 -5.91 -4.26 12.08
N THR A 75 -5.94 -5.41 11.39
CA THR A 75 -4.74 -6.12 10.94
C THR A 75 -4.92 -6.70 9.55
N VAL A 76 -3.78 -6.84 8.85
CA VAL A 76 -3.64 -7.60 7.61
C VAL A 76 -2.44 -8.53 7.79
N SER A 77 -2.58 -9.79 7.39
CA SER A 77 -1.50 -10.79 7.42
C SER A 77 -1.46 -11.59 6.12
N ILE A 78 -0.30 -12.14 5.81
CA ILE A 78 -0.02 -12.94 4.62
C ILE A 78 0.69 -14.21 5.08
N GLY A 79 -0.01 -15.34 4.94
CA GLY A 79 0.41 -16.60 5.57
C GLY A 79 0.48 -16.45 7.09
N SER A 80 1.69 -16.61 7.64
CA SER A 80 2.00 -16.49 9.07
C SER A 80 2.56 -15.14 9.50
N GLY A 81 2.80 -14.20 8.56
CA GLY A 81 3.46 -12.92 8.83
C GLY A 81 2.61 -11.71 8.50
N SER A 82 3.13 -10.53 8.80
CA SER A 82 2.41 -9.26 8.82
C SER A 82 2.28 -8.62 7.43
N ALA A 83 1.34 -7.68 7.29
CA ALA A 83 1.35 -6.70 6.22
C ALA A 83 0.92 -5.33 6.76
N ILE A 84 1.62 -4.26 6.37
CA ILE A 84 1.26 -2.90 6.80
C ILE A 84 0.13 -2.37 5.93
N LEU A 85 -0.95 -1.88 6.55
CA LEU A 85 -2.03 -1.19 5.87
C LEU A 85 -1.56 0.20 5.37
N ILE A 86 -1.51 0.39 4.05
CA ILE A 86 -1.07 1.64 3.40
C ILE A 86 -2.27 2.51 3.01
N SER A 87 -3.39 1.90 2.57
CA SER A 87 -4.63 2.61 2.24
C SER A 87 -5.85 1.70 2.38
N GLN A 88 -7.01 2.29 2.67
CA GLN A 88 -8.29 1.60 2.78
C GLN A 88 -9.45 2.47 2.24
N SER A 89 -10.36 1.82 1.50
CA SER A 89 -11.72 2.28 1.21
C SER A 89 -12.70 1.14 1.57
N THR A 90 -13.99 1.30 1.30
CA THR A 90 -14.97 0.21 1.52
C THR A 90 -14.80 -0.98 0.58
N THR A 91 -14.12 -0.82 -0.56
CA THR A 91 -14.01 -1.83 -1.63
C THR A 91 -12.58 -2.16 -2.06
N SER A 92 -11.60 -1.34 -1.68
CA SER A 92 -10.19 -1.51 -2.03
C SER A 92 -9.29 -1.29 -0.81
N LEU A 93 -8.27 -2.12 -0.66
CA LEU A 93 -7.28 -2.04 0.42
C LEU A 93 -5.89 -2.25 -0.17
N VAL A 94 -4.93 -1.39 0.18
CA VAL A 94 -3.53 -1.54 -0.23
C VAL A 94 -2.68 -1.87 0.98
N ALA A 95 -1.99 -3.01 0.93
CA ALA A 95 -1.10 -3.48 2.00
C ALA A 95 0.34 -3.67 1.48
N LEU A 96 1.33 -3.48 2.35
CA LEU A 96 2.75 -3.71 2.06
C LEU A 96 3.17 -5.08 2.62
N VAL A 97 3.72 -5.96 1.77
CA VAL A 97 4.27 -7.25 2.18
C VAL A 97 5.51 -7.05 3.05
N MET A 98 5.47 -7.52 4.31
CA MET A 98 6.58 -7.35 5.27
C MET A 98 7.61 -8.50 5.20
N PRO A 99 8.84 -8.33 5.70
CA PRO A 99 9.88 -9.36 5.66
C PRO A 99 9.59 -10.63 6.49
N ASP A 100 8.62 -10.60 7.39
CA ASP A 100 8.11 -11.77 8.12
C ASP A 100 6.98 -12.52 7.38
N ALA A 101 6.42 -11.93 6.32
CA ALA A 101 5.36 -12.53 5.52
C ALA A 101 5.81 -13.86 4.89
N THR A 102 4.95 -14.87 4.95
CA THR A 102 5.18 -16.17 4.31
C THR A 102 4.18 -16.39 3.19
N SER A 103 4.57 -17.18 2.18
CA SER A 103 3.67 -17.54 1.08
C SER A 103 2.41 -18.20 1.63
N GLY A 104 1.23 -17.61 1.40
CA GLY A 104 0.02 -18.00 2.09
C GLY A 104 -1.24 -17.25 1.64
N PRO A 105 -2.42 -17.60 2.16
CA PRO A 105 -3.61 -16.78 2.02
C PRO A 105 -3.42 -15.43 2.73
N VAL A 106 -4.06 -14.39 2.21
CA VAL A 106 -4.12 -13.07 2.84
C VAL A 106 -5.33 -13.05 3.77
N ASN A 107 -5.13 -12.64 5.01
CA ASN A 107 -6.20 -12.46 5.98
C ASN A 107 -6.32 -10.99 6.37
N VAL A 108 -7.56 -10.51 6.45
CA VAL A 108 -7.91 -9.13 6.80
C VAL A 108 -8.90 -9.21 7.96
N THR A 109 -8.57 -8.59 9.10
CA THR A 109 -9.42 -8.68 10.31
C THR A 109 -9.91 -7.30 10.70
N SER A 110 -11.23 -7.13 10.76
CA SER A 110 -11.91 -5.95 11.32
C SER A 110 -12.33 -6.22 12.78
N ARG A 111 -13.00 -5.25 13.41
CA ARG A 111 -13.64 -5.47 14.74
C ARG A 111 -14.80 -6.48 14.72
N SER A 112 -15.38 -6.80 13.56
CA SER A 112 -16.61 -7.60 13.45
C SER A 112 -16.49 -8.86 12.59
N ALA A 113 -15.47 -8.98 11.75
CA ALA A 113 -15.24 -10.16 10.90
C ALA A 113 -13.77 -10.32 10.52
N SER A 114 -13.37 -11.56 10.25
CA SER A 114 -12.18 -11.86 9.46
C SER A 114 -12.58 -12.27 8.05
N PHE A 115 -11.81 -11.80 7.08
CA PHE A 115 -11.96 -12.04 5.65
C PHE A 115 -10.69 -12.74 5.16
N THR A 116 -10.80 -13.65 4.20
CA THR A 116 -9.66 -14.39 3.63
C THR A 116 -9.67 -14.29 2.12
N SER A 117 -8.51 -14.14 1.49
CA SER A 117 -8.41 -14.03 0.03
C SER A 117 -8.92 -15.27 -0.71
N SER A 118 -9.50 -15.06 -1.90
CA SER A 118 -9.88 -16.16 -2.81
C SER A 118 -8.68 -16.84 -3.48
N ALA A 119 -7.54 -16.15 -3.55
CA ALA A 119 -6.28 -16.65 -4.09
C ALA A 119 -5.15 -16.58 -3.05
N PHE A 120 -4.05 -17.29 -3.32
CA PHE A 120 -2.86 -17.39 -2.46
C PHE A 120 -1.82 -16.34 -2.87
N PHE A 121 -1.22 -15.62 -1.93
CA PHE A 121 -0.10 -14.72 -2.23
C PHE A 121 1.25 -15.43 -2.11
N GLY A 122 1.96 -15.56 -3.23
CA GLY A 122 3.32 -16.08 -3.27
C GLY A 122 4.36 -15.04 -2.87
N VAL A 123 4.69 -14.96 -1.57
CA VAL A 123 5.83 -14.20 -1.06
C VAL A 123 7.13 -14.82 -1.58
N THR A 124 7.76 -14.12 -2.52
CA THR A 124 9.08 -14.48 -3.05
C THR A 124 10.15 -13.93 -2.10
N ALA A 125 10.44 -14.69 -1.05
CA ALA A 125 11.39 -14.30 -0.01
C ALA A 125 12.81 -14.11 -0.58
N THR A 126 13.14 -12.86 -0.93
CA THR A 126 14.49 -12.46 -1.33
C THR A 126 15.36 -12.37 -0.08
N GLY A 127 15.81 -13.54 0.40
CA GLY A 127 16.57 -13.66 1.64
C GLY A 127 17.80 -12.75 1.64
N ALA A 128 18.02 -12.06 2.76
CA ALA A 128 19.15 -11.15 2.90
C ALA A 128 20.49 -11.89 2.73
N PRO A 129 21.51 -11.27 2.11
CA PRO A 129 22.85 -11.86 2.00
C PRO A 129 23.43 -12.26 3.36
N ALA A 130 23.68 -13.56 3.53
CA ALA A 130 24.55 -14.07 4.59
C ALA A 130 26.06 -13.88 4.26
N THR A 131 26.39 -13.45 3.04
CA THR A 131 27.76 -13.28 2.52
C THR A 131 27.84 -12.05 1.60
N GLN A 132 29.04 -11.47 1.46
CA GLN A 132 29.26 -10.34 0.56
C GLN A 132 29.00 -10.71 -0.91
N GLN A 133 28.19 -9.91 -1.59
CA GLN A 133 27.75 -10.16 -2.97
C GLN A 133 28.67 -9.46 -3.99
N GLY A 134 29.81 -10.10 -4.28
CA GLY A 134 30.79 -9.60 -5.24
C GLY A 134 31.80 -8.60 -4.66
N ALA A 135 32.55 -7.94 -5.53
CA ALA A 135 33.58 -6.96 -5.14
C ALA A 135 32.98 -5.66 -4.56
N LYS A 136 33.84 -4.81 -3.98
CA LYS A 136 33.44 -3.45 -3.56
C LYS A 136 32.85 -2.68 -4.75
N LEU A 137 31.72 -2.02 -4.54
CA LEU A 137 31.16 -1.08 -5.52
C LEU A 137 32.03 0.19 -5.58
N VAL A 138 32.50 0.53 -6.78
CA VAL A 138 33.37 1.69 -7.04
C VAL A 138 32.81 2.47 -8.22
N GLY A 139 32.60 3.77 -8.02
CA GLY A 139 31.97 4.67 -8.99
C GLY A 139 32.92 5.11 -10.09
N ALA A 140 32.54 4.88 -11.35
CA ALA A 140 33.19 5.47 -12.51
C ALA A 140 32.81 6.95 -12.67
N GLY A 141 33.70 7.75 -13.27
CA GLY A 141 33.48 9.17 -13.53
C GLY A 141 33.64 10.11 -12.32
N GLY A 142 34.10 9.60 -11.18
CA GLY A 142 34.50 10.45 -10.04
C GLY A 142 35.72 11.32 -10.35
N VAL A 143 35.80 12.49 -9.72
CA VAL A 143 36.89 13.46 -9.90
C VAL A 143 37.49 13.80 -8.54
N GLY A 144 38.77 13.51 -8.36
CA GLY A 144 39.48 13.70 -7.09
C GLY A 144 39.03 12.75 -5.98
N THR A 145 39.20 13.15 -4.72
CA THR A 145 38.91 12.35 -3.54
C THR A 145 37.41 12.36 -3.20
N MET A 146 36.60 11.72 -4.04
CA MET A 146 35.13 11.79 -4.02
C MET A 146 34.40 11.39 -2.73
N GLN A 147 35.07 10.69 -1.78
CA GLN A 147 34.47 10.20 -0.53
C GLN A 147 33.21 9.33 -0.76
N GLN A 148 33.20 8.55 -1.85
CA GLN A 148 32.10 7.66 -2.20
C GLN A 148 31.86 6.61 -1.09
N GLY A 149 30.60 6.46 -0.68
CA GLY A 149 30.18 5.61 0.42
C GLY A 149 29.86 6.37 1.71
N TYR A 150 29.93 7.71 1.69
CA TYR A 150 29.59 8.56 2.84
C TYR A 150 28.13 8.41 3.28
N ALA A 151 27.22 8.27 2.31
CA ALA A 151 25.82 7.95 2.53
C ALA A 151 25.41 6.86 1.53
N VAL A 152 24.50 5.97 1.96
CA VAL A 152 24.00 4.85 1.15
C VAL A 152 22.50 4.66 1.34
N SER A 153 21.81 4.23 0.29
CA SER A 153 20.40 3.84 0.32
C SER A 153 20.15 2.67 -0.65
N LEU A 154 19.07 1.91 -0.44
CA LEU A 154 18.76 0.66 -1.13
C LEU A 154 17.24 0.56 -1.36
N SER A 155 16.81 0.08 -2.53
CA SER A 155 15.40 -0.19 -2.85
C SER A 155 14.85 -1.36 -2.03
N ALA A 156 13.53 -1.46 -1.89
CA ALA A 156 12.89 -2.47 -1.05
C ALA A 156 13.12 -3.91 -1.56
N ASP A 157 13.34 -4.08 -2.87
CA ASP A 157 13.67 -5.35 -3.50
C ASP A 157 15.17 -5.73 -3.39
N GLY A 158 16.01 -4.83 -2.87
CA GLY A 158 17.45 -5.02 -2.72
C GLY A 158 18.27 -4.95 -4.01
N ASN A 159 17.69 -4.54 -5.15
CA ASN A 159 18.39 -4.59 -6.45
C ASN A 159 18.82 -3.22 -7.02
N THR A 160 18.47 -2.10 -6.39
CA THR A 160 18.98 -0.77 -6.76
C THR A 160 19.59 -0.10 -5.52
N ALA A 161 20.88 0.26 -5.59
CA ALA A 161 21.61 0.93 -4.52
C ALA A 161 22.05 2.33 -4.98
N LEU A 162 21.91 3.32 -4.10
CA LEU A 162 22.30 4.71 -4.32
C LEU A 162 23.41 5.06 -3.33
N ILE A 163 24.56 5.53 -3.83
CA ILE A 163 25.78 5.75 -3.04
C ILE A 163 26.24 7.20 -3.23
N GLY A 164 26.27 7.99 -2.16
CA GLY A 164 26.73 9.38 -2.17
C GLY A 164 28.24 9.53 -2.01
N GLY A 165 28.78 10.62 -2.58
CA GLY A 165 30.17 11.05 -2.43
C GLY A 165 30.27 12.59 -2.44
N PRO A 166 30.16 13.24 -1.26
CA PRO A 166 30.03 14.71 -1.15
C PRO A 166 31.30 15.49 -1.53
N ASN A 167 32.45 14.83 -1.63
CA ASN A 167 33.72 15.50 -1.91
C ASN A 167 34.09 15.46 -3.40
N ASP A 168 33.27 14.82 -4.24
CA ASP A 168 33.50 14.71 -5.69
C ASP A 168 33.65 16.08 -6.35
N ASN A 169 34.59 16.18 -7.29
CA ASN A 169 34.84 17.37 -8.09
C ASN A 169 34.99 18.65 -7.24
N THR A 170 35.85 18.61 -6.22
CA THR A 170 36.10 19.72 -5.28
C THR A 170 34.83 20.14 -4.52
N ASN A 171 34.22 19.18 -3.82
CA ASN A 171 33.05 19.38 -2.97
C ASN A 171 31.78 19.90 -3.69
N ILE A 172 31.70 19.78 -5.01
CA ILE A 172 30.40 19.83 -5.72
C ILE A 172 29.56 18.62 -5.28
N GLY A 173 30.19 17.45 -5.20
CA GLY A 173 29.57 16.18 -4.81
C GLY A 173 28.79 15.51 -5.93
N ALA A 174 28.52 14.22 -5.75
CA ALA A 174 27.74 13.39 -6.66
C ALA A 174 27.13 12.18 -5.94
N ALA A 175 26.24 11.47 -6.63
CA ALA A 175 25.84 10.11 -6.24
C ALA A 175 25.96 9.13 -7.41
N TRP A 176 26.13 7.84 -7.10
CA TRP A 176 26.20 6.76 -8.08
C TRP A 176 25.07 5.77 -7.83
N VAL A 177 24.37 5.37 -8.89
CA VAL A 177 23.39 4.29 -8.82
C VAL A 177 24.04 2.99 -9.30
N PHE A 178 23.85 1.93 -8.53
CA PHE A 178 24.19 0.56 -8.90
C PHE A 178 22.92 -0.27 -8.98
N THR A 179 22.85 -1.15 -9.98
CA THR A 179 21.74 -2.08 -10.18
C THR A 179 22.24 -3.51 -10.18
N ARG A 180 21.42 -4.42 -9.65
CA ARG A 180 21.74 -5.83 -9.46
C ARG A 180 20.94 -6.72 -10.42
N SER A 181 21.61 -7.69 -11.03
CA SER A 181 20.97 -8.76 -11.80
C SER A 181 21.84 -10.02 -11.79
N GLY A 182 21.23 -11.21 -11.73
CA GLY A 182 21.96 -12.48 -11.63
C GLY A 182 22.90 -12.57 -10.42
N GLY A 183 22.66 -11.75 -9.39
CA GLY A 183 23.52 -11.58 -8.22
C GLY A 183 24.65 -10.55 -8.37
N VAL A 184 24.99 -10.14 -9.60
CA VAL A 184 26.05 -9.20 -9.96
C VAL A 184 25.56 -7.75 -9.84
N TRP A 185 26.40 -6.87 -9.29
CA TRP A 185 26.16 -5.43 -9.23
C TRP A 185 26.87 -4.69 -10.38
N THR A 186 26.19 -3.73 -11.00
CA THR A 186 26.69 -2.92 -12.12
C THR A 186 26.32 -1.46 -11.92
N GLN A 187 27.21 -0.51 -12.27
CA GLN A 187 26.85 0.91 -12.24
C GLN A 187 25.85 1.22 -13.36
N GLN A 188 24.78 1.93 -13.02
CA GLN A 188 23.70 2.29 -13.95
C GLN A 188 23.92 3.71 -14.51
N GLY A 189 24.69 3.80 -15.60
CA GLY A 189 24.94 5.07 -16.30
C GLY A 189 25.99 5.96 -15.64
N ALA A 190 25.92 7.27 -15.90
CA ALA A 190 26.82 8.26 -15.31
C ALA A 190 26.48 8.55 -13.83
N LYS A 191 27.40 9.18 -13.11
CA LYS A 191 27.11 9.71 -11.76
C LYS A 191 26.04 10.81 -11.84
N LEU A 192 25.15 10.84 -10.86
CA LEU A 192 24.13 11.86 -10.71
C LEU A 192 24.74 13.12 -10.10
N VAL A 193 24.65 14.24 -10.83
CA VAL A 193 25.00 15.58 -10.35
C VAL A 193 23.83 16.51 -10.64
N GLY A 194 23.28 17.08 -9.59
CA GLY A 194 22.17 18.02 -9.60
C GLY A 194 22.56 19.38 -10.18
N THR A 195 21.76 19.86 -11.12
CA THR A 195 21.90 21.17 -11.78
C THR A 195 21.38 22.31 -10.90
N GLY A 196 21.83 23.54 -11.17
CA GLY A 196 21.45 24.72 -10.39
C GLY A 196 22.11 24.81 -9.00
N ALA A 197 23.10 23.96 -8.72
CA ALA A 197 23.94 24.07 -7.54
C ALA A 197 24.71 25.40 -7.51
N VAL A 198 24.89 25.98 -6.32
CA VAL A 198 25.61 27.24 -6.09
C VAL A 198 26.76 26.99 -5.13
N GLY A 199 28.00 27.04 -5.66
CA GLY A 199 29.21 26.74 -4.91
C GLY A 199 29.40 25.25 -4.62
N ALA A 200 30.17 24.94 -3.57
CA ALA A 200 30.45 23.58 -3.11
C ALA A 200 29.24 22.96 -2.40
N ALA A 201 28.28 22.48 -3.19
CA ALA A 201 27.01 21.96 -2.68
C ALA A 201 27.12 20.69 -1.80
N ALA A 202 28.24 19.95 -1.91
CA ALA A 202 28.45 18.67 -1.23
C ALA A 202 27.34 17.64 -1.48
N GLN A 203 26.89 17.51 -2.74
CA GLN A 203 25.82 16.60 -3.12
C GLN A 203 26.16 15.14 -2.82
N GLY A 204 25.20 14.39 -2.28
CA GLY A 204 25.43 13.02 -1.81
C GLY A 204 25.98 12.96 -0.38
N TYR A 205 25.99 14.07 0.34
CA TYR A 205 26.16 14.08 1.80
C TYR A 205 25.02 13.30 2.49
N ALA A 206 23.81 13.38 1.93
CA ALA A 206 22.69 12.51 2.24
C ALA A 206 22.12 11.94 0.93
N VAL A 207 21.63 10.70 0.95
CA VAL A 207 20.94 10.07 -0.17
C VAL A 207 19.75 9.26 0.34
N SER A 208 18.68 9.20 -0.45
CA SER A 208 17.51 8.35 -0.20
C SER A 208 16.97 7.81 -1.51
N LEU A 209 16.49 6.58 -1.51
CA LEU A 209 15.89 5.89 -2.65
C LEU A 209 14.52 5.35 -2.22
N ASN A 210 13.51 5.49 -3.08
CA ASN A 210 12.17 4.98 -2.81
C ASN A 210 12.08 3.45 -2.99
N ALA A 211 10.96 2.86 -2.57
CA ALA A 211 10.79 1.41 -2.51
C ALA A 211 11.00 0.68 -3.86
N ASP A 212 10.54 1.26 -4.97
CA ASP A 212 10.66 0.66 -6.31
C ASP A 212 12.02 0.92 -7.01
N GLY A 213 12.91 1.70 -6.39
CA GLY A 213 14.22 2.03 -6.92
C GLY A 213 14.22 3.01 -8.11
N ASN A 214 13.10 3.72 -8.36
CA ASN A 214 12.95 4.63 -9.51
C ASN A 214 12.94 6.12 -9.14
N THR A 215 12.91 6.50 -7.85
CA THR A 215 13.01 7.89 -7.40
C THR A 215 14.08 8.04 -6.32
N ALA A 216 15.07 8.88 -6.61
CA ALA A 216 16.20 9.19 -5.73
C ALA A 216 16.12 10.64 -5.26
N LEU A 217 16.44 10.87 -3.98
CA LEU A 217 16.68 12.18 -3.38
C LEU A 217 18.16 12.28 -3.02
N ILE A 218 18.83 13.32 -3.49
CA ILE A 218 20.23 13.62 -3.19
C ILE A 218 20.26 14.94 -2.42
N GLY A 219 20.78 14.92 -1.20
CA GLY A 219 20.99 16.13 -0.38
C GLY A 219 22.38 16.70 -0.57
N GLY A 220 22.48 18.03 -0.65
CA GLY A 220 23.72 18.80 -0.63
C GLY A 220 23.60 19.98 0.33
N GLY A 221 24.07 19.79 1.56
CA GLY A 221 23.94 20.78 2.64
C GLY A 221 24.82 22.03 2.47
N GLY A 222 25.86 21.98 1.63
CA GLY A 222 26.73 23.12 1.36
C GLY A 222 26.15 24.15 0.39
N ASP A 223 25.07 23.81 -0.32
CA ASP A 223 24.53 24.62 -1.41
C ASP A 223 24.18 26.05 -0.98
N ASN A 224 24.50 27.00 -1.86
CA ASN A 224 24.24 28.43 -1.69
C ASN A 224 24.79 28.98 -0.35
N GLY A 225 25.98 28.51 0.06
CA GLY A 225 26.66 28.96 1.28
C GLY A 225 26.08 28.37 2.57
N GLY A 226 25.64 27.10 2.52
CA GLY A 226 25.05 26.43 3.69
C GLY A 226 23.55 26.71 3.90
N VAL A 227 22.85 27.23 2.88
CA VAL A 227 21.37 27.21 2.87
C VAL A 227 20.89 25.76 2.67
N GLY A 228 21.63 24.99 1.87
CA GLY A 228 21.34 23.60 1.57
C GLY A 228 20.25 23.45 0.50
N ALA A 229 20.34 22.35 -0.26
CA ALA A 229 19.34 21.97 -1.23
C ALA A 229 19.23 20.44 -1.37
N ALA A 230 18.13 19.99 -1.98
CA ALA A 230 17.95 18.60 -2.39
C ALA A 230 17.56 18.52 -3.88
N TRP A 231 18.02 17.47 -4.54
CA TRP A 231 17.71 17.19 -5.94
C TRP A 231 16.93 15.88 -6.05
N VAL A 232 15.79 15.94 -6.73
CA VAL A 232 15.02 14.75 -7.11
C VAL A 232 15.55 14.23 -8.44
N PHE A 233 15.83 12.94 -8.51
CA PHE A 233 16.11 12.22 -9.75
C PHE A 233 15.09 11.10 -9.93
N THR A 234 14.60 10.91 -11.14
CA THR A 234 13.69 9.82 -11.51
C THR A 234 14.31 8.94 -12.59
N ARG A 235 13.94 7.67 -12.59
CA ARG A 235 14.41 6.63 -13.52
C ARG A 235 13.30 6.26 -14.49
N SER A 236 13.61 6.27 -15.79
CA SER A 236 12.74 5.72 -16.83
C SER A 236 13.58 5.10 -17.95
N GLY A 237 13.16 3.94 -18.47
CA GLY A 237 13.89 3.22 -19.53
C GLY A 237 15.34 2.84 -19.17
N GLY A 238 15.72 2.82 -17.89
CA GLY A 238 17.10 2.63 -17.45
C GLY A 238 17.97 3.89 -17.45
N VAL A 239 17.42 5.06 -17.78
CA VAL A 239 18.09 6.37 -17.69
C VAL A 239 17.62 7.09 -16.43
N TRP A 240 18.53 7.80 -15.76
CA TRP A 240 18.21 8.70 -14.63
C TRP A 240 18.20 10.16 -15.11
N THR A 241 17.17 10.92 -14.72
CA THR A 241 16.99 12.33 -15.07
C THR A 241 16.59 13.13 -13.84
N GLN A 242 17.09 14.36 -13.71
CA GLN A 242 16.65 15.26 -12.64
C GLN A 242 15.20 15.70 -12.86
N GLN A 243 14.35 15.58 -11.85
CA GLN A 243 12.95 16.00 -11.90
C GLN A 243 12.81 17.45 -11.43
N GLY A 244 12.80 18.39 -12.37
CA GLY A 244 12.59 19.82 -12.10
C GLY A 244 13.80 20.52 -11.50
N ALA A 245 13.57 21.68 -10.88
CA ALA A 245 14.62 22.45 -10.19
C ALA A 245 15.01 21.82 -8.84
N LYS A 246 16.11 22.30 -8.24
CA LYS A 246 16.48 21.91 -6.88
C LYS A 246 15.44 22.38 -5.86
N LEU A 247 15.21 21.57 -4.84
CA LEU A 247 14.36 21.89 -3.69
C LEU A 247 15.18 22.69 -2.68
N VAL A 248 14.64 23.82 -2.22
CA VAL A 248 15.21 24.70 -1.19
C VAL A 248 14.11 25.15 -0.23
N GLY A 249 14.47 25.43 1.02
CA GLY A 249 13.55 26.08 1.96
C GLY A 249 13.32 27.54 1.58
N THR A 250 12.07 27.96 1.41
CA THR A 250 11.68 29.30 0.96
C THR A 250 11.32 30.27 2.08
N GLU A 251 11.18 29.79 3.31
CA GLU A 251 10.80 30.57 4.49
C GLU A 251 11.94 30.58 5.52
N ARG A 252 12.22 31.75 6.11
CA ARG A 252 13.26 32.04 7.10
C ARG A 252 12.81 33.20 7.99
#